data_AF-A0A7S9CLT0-F1
#
_entry.id   AF-A0A7S9CLT0-F1
#
_cell.length_a   1.000
_cell.length_b   1.000
_cell.length_c   1.000
_cell.angle_alpha   90.00
_cell.angle_beta   90.00
_cell.angle_gamma   90.00
#
_symmetry.space_group_name_H-M   'P 1'
#
loop_
_entity.id
_entity.type
_entity.pdbx_description
1 polymer ?
#
loop_
_entity_poly.entity_id
_entity_poly.type
_entity_poly.pdbx_seq_one_letter_code
_entity_poly.pdbx_strand_id
1 'polypeptide(L)'
;MDMDALTAAFRSHVEGSSTFTRRMAIALADMDGTSPGQLVRRCERLGLLREGSWDWFVENGGITKEHIDEVRGAASLPSTHRGIP
;
A
#
# COMPACT_ATOMS: atom_id res chain seq x y z
N MET A 1 7.83 7.98 7.98
CA MET A 1 8.56 6.80 8.51
C MET A 1 10.03 6.87 8.12
N ASP A 2 10.96 6.34 8.94
CA ASP A 2 12.36 6.15 8.53
C ASP A 2 12.54 4.91 7.62
N MET A 3 13.77 4.62 7.19
CA MET A 3 14.04 3.58 6.20
C MET A 3 13.86 2.16 6.75
N ASP A 4 14.24 1.93 8.01
CA ASP A 4 14.16 0.62 8.65
C ASP A 4 12.70 0.28 9.00
N ALA A 5 11.97 1.26 9.54
CA ALA A 5 10.55 1.12 9.81
C ALA A 5 9.75 0.88 8.52
N LEU A 6 10.09 1.56 7.41
CA LEU A 6 9.44 1.32 6.11
C LEU A 6 9.69 -0.10 5.60
N THR A 7 10.93 -0.58 5.72
CA THR A 7 11.30 -1.94 5.33
C THR A 7 10.54 -2.98 6.14
N ALA A 8 10.43 -2.79 7.46
CA ALA A 8 9.69 -3.69 8.34
C ALA A 8 8.19 -3.68 8.01
N ALA A 9 7.58 -2.49 7.87
CA ALA A 9 6.17 -2.36 7.52
C ALA A 9 5.85 -2.99 6.15
N PHE A 10 6.71 -2.76 5.15
CA PHE A 10 6.58 -3.35 3.83
C PHE A 10 6.59 -4.88 3.90
N ARG A 11 7.59 -5.47 4.58
CA ARG A 11 7.71 -6.93 4.74
C ARG A 11 6.48 -7.54 5.40
N SER A 12 5.98 -6.91 6.46
CA SER A 12 4.77 -7.35 7.14
C SER A 12 3.53 -7.28 6.24
N HIS A 13 3.42 -6.27 5.37
CA HIS A 13 2.30 -6.16 4.44
C HIS A 13 2.36 -7.21 3.32
N VAL A 14 3.56 -7.53 2.80
CA VAL A 14 3.73 -8.54 1.74
C VAL A 14 3.77 -9.96 2.27
N GLU A 15 3.84 -10.16 3.57
CA GLU A 15 3.82 -11.49 4.18
C GLU A 15 2.55 -12.25 3.78
N GLY A 16 2.71 -13.43 3.20
CA GLY A 16 1.60 -14.24 2.69
C GLY A 16 1.01 -13.78 1.35
N SER A 17 1.51 -12.70 0.75
CA SER A 17 1.12 -12.25 -0.60
C SER A 17 2.25 -12.47 -1.60
N SER A 18 1.92 -13.02 -2.78
CA SER A 18 2.87 -13.14 -3.90
C SER A 18 3.03 -11.86 -4.70
N THR A 19 2.26 -10.80 -4.41
CA THR A 19 2.23 -9.60 -5.25
C THR A 19 1.98 -8.34 -4.43
N PHE A 20 2.67 -7.26 -4.80
CA PHE A 20 2.42 -5.94 -4.23
C PHE A 20 1.25 -5.27 -4.94
N THR A 21 0.17 -4.98 -4.21
CA THR A 21 -1.09 -4.49 -4.79
C THR A 21 -1.30 -2.99 -4.57
N ARG A 22 -2.23 -2.37 -5.31
CA ARG A 22 -2.64 -0.97 -5.11
C ARG A 22 -3.09 -0.70 -3.68
N ARG A 23 -3.84 -1.62 -3.08
CA ARG A 23 -4.33 -1.51 -1.70
C ARG A 23 -3.19 -1.47 -0.69
N MET A 24 -2.15 -2.28 -0.90
CA MET A 24 -0.95 -2.28 -0.05
C MET A 24 -0.16 -0.99 -0.20
N ALA A 25 -0.03 -0.47 -1.43
CA ALA A 25 0.59 0.84 -1.68
C ALA A 25 -0.15 1.97 -0.96
N ILE A 26 -1.49 1.97 -0.98
CA ILE A 26 -2.30 2.98 -0.28
C ILE A 26 -2.14 2.85 1.24
N ALA A 27 -2.29 1.63 1.79
CA ALA A 27 -2.21 1.40 3.23
C ALA A 27 -0.85 1.82 3.81
N LEU A 28 0.24 1.43 3.16
CA LEU A 28 1.60 1.82 3.57
C LEU A 28 1.86 3.32 3.41
N ALA A 29 1.29 3.96 2.38
CA ALA A 29 1.43 5.40 2.17
C ALA A 29 0.69 6.20 3.24
N ASP A 30 -0.51 5.76 3.62
CA ASP A 30 -1.26 6.35 4.73
C ASP A 30 -0.50 6.18 6.06
N MET A 31 0.16 5.04 6.29
CA MET A 31 1.03 4.83 7.46
C MET A 31 2.30 5.71 7.44
N ASP A 32 2.90 5.92 6.27
CA ASP A 32 4.10 6.75 6.11
C ASP A 32 3.77 8.26 6.14
N GLY A 33 2.51 8.63 5.91
CA GLY A 33 2.07 10.02 5.77
C GLY A 33 2.42 10.63 4.41
N THR A 34 2.57 9.81 3.36
CA THR A 34 2.95 10.25 2.01
C THR A 34 1.91 9.83 0.97
N SER A 35 2.09 10.26 -0.29
CA SER A 35 1.27 9.76 -1.39
C SER A 35 1.69 8.33 -1.81
N PRO A 36 0.77 7.51 -2.37
CA PRO A 36 1.12 6.17 -2.87
C PRO A 36 2.29 6.18 -3.85
N GLY A 37 2.38 7.20 -4.72
CA GLY A 37 3.50 7.33 -5.67
C GLY A 37 4.83 7.66 -5.00
N GLN A 38 4.84 8.51 -3.98
CA GLN A 38 6.06 8.77 -3.21
C GLN A 38 6.53 7.52 -2.45
N LEU A 39 5.59 6.79 -1.85
CA LEU A 39 5.89 5.53 -1.16
C LEU A 39 6.48 4.50 -2.13
N VAL A 40 5.82 4.22 -3.26
CA VAL A 40 6.29 3.22 -4.24
C VAL A 40 7.70 3.58 -4.73
N ARG A 41 7.94 4.84 -5.09
CA ARG A 41 9.28 5.31 -5.50
C ARG A 41 10.34 5.21 -4.40
N ARG A 42 9.94 5.30 -3.13
CA ARG A 42 10.84 5.07 -2.00
C ARG A 42 11.15 3.59 -1.84
N CYS A 43 10.17 2.71 -2.00
CA CYS A 43 10.35 1.26 -2.02
C CYS A 43 11.25 0.80 -3.18
N GLU A 44 11.13 1.40 -4.37
CA GLU A 44 12.02 1.15 -5.51
C GLU A 44 13.48 1.52 -5.19
N ARG A 45 13.71 2.72 -4.65
CA ARG A 45 15.05 3.18 -4.23
C ARG A 45 15.67 2.32 -3.13
N LEU A 46 14.83 1.66 -2.32
CA LEU A 46 15.26 0.73 -1.28
C LEU A 46 15.48 -0.71 -1.77
N GLY A 47 15.16 -1.00 -3.04
CA GLY A 47 15.19 -2.36 -3.58
C GLY A 47 14.09 -3.28 -3.03
N LEU A 48 13.06 -2.72 -2.40
CA LEU A 48 11.89 -3.48 -1.91
C LEU A 48 10.90 -3.78 -3.05
N LEU A 49 10.88 -2.93 -4.06
CA LEU A 49 10.15 -3.11 -5.32
C LEU A 49 11.12 -3.00 -6.48
N ARG A 50 10.77 -3.62 -7.61
CA ARG A 50 11.52 -3.48 -8.86
C ARG A 50 11.42 -2.04 -9.36
N GLU A 51 12.52 -1.49 -9.88
CA GLU A 51 12.48 -0.20 -10.57
C GLU A 51 11.44 -0.19 -11.70
N GLY A 52 10.63 0.88 -11.76
CA GLY A 52 9.51 1.02 -12.70
C GLY A 52 8.19 0.40 -12.23
N SER A 53 8.10 -0.05 -10.98
CA SER A 53 6.85 -0.48 -10.35
C SER A 53 5.83 0.66 -10.28
N TRP A 54 6.25 1.90 -10.02
CA TRP A 54 5.34 3.05 -10.06
C TRP A 54 4.80 3.28 -11.47
N ASP A 55 5.67 3.25 -12.47
CA ASP A 55 5.28 3.44 -13.87
C ASP A 55 4.32 2.34 -14.31
N TRP A 56 4.58 1.08 -13.93
CA TRP A 56 3.64 -0.01 -14.15
C TRP A 56 2.26 0.28 -13.53
N PHE A 57 2.18 0.80 -12.31
CA PHE A 57 0.89 1.20 -11.73
C PHE A 57 0.20 2.25 -12.60
N VAL A 58 0.92 3.30 -12.99
CA VAL A 58 0.37 4.39 -13.82
C VAL A 58 -0.14 3.87 -15.17
N GLU A 59 0.64 3.03 -15.85
CA GLU A 59 0.28 2.44 -17.15
C GLU A 59 -0.90 1.46 -17.03
N ASN A 60 -1.05 0.80 -15.88
CA ASN A 60 -2.12 -0.17 -15.64
C ASN A 60 -3.30 0.46 -14.90
N GLY A 61 -3.71 1.67 -15.25
CA GLY A 61 -4.91 2.32 -14.68
C GLY A 61 -4.70 3.10 -13.38
N GLY A 62 -3.46 3.22 -12.91
CA GLY A 62 -3.06 4.08 -11.81
C GLY A 62 -3.59 3.68 -10.43
N ILE A 63 -3.38 4.58 -9.47
CA ILE A 63 -4.02 4.58 -8.17
C ILE A 63 -4.91 5.82 -8.13
N THR A 64 -6.22 5.63 -8.25
CA THR A 64 -7.21 6.71 -8.33
C THR A 64 -7.68 7.14 -6.95
N LYS A 65 -8.40 8.28 -6.91
CA LYS A 65 -9.02 8.79 -5.69
C LYS A 65 -10.03 7.78 -5.12
N GLU A 66 -10.78 7.10 -5.98
CA GLU A 66 -11.76 6.08 -5.58
C GLU A 66 -11.09 4.92 -4.87
N HIS A 67 -9.95 4.42 -5.38
CA HIS A 67 -9.17 3.38 -4.70
C HIS A 67 -8.71 3.84 -3.31
N ILE A 68 -8.27 5.09 -3.19
CA ILE A 68 -7.82 5.66 -1.91
C ILE A 68 -8.97 5.76 -0.91
N ASP A 69 -10.11 6.31 -1.36
CA ASP A 69 -11.29 6.48 -0.53
C ASP A 69 -11.87 5.11 -0.10
N GLU A 70 -11.85 4.10 -0.97
CA GLU A 70 -12.25 2.72 -0.63
C GLU A 70 -11.37 2.11 0.46
N VAL A 71 -10.04 2.22 0.33
CA VAL A 71 -9.11 1.65 1.32
C VAL A 71 -9.26 2.35 2.67
N ARG A 72 -9.40 3.68 2.69
CA ARG A 72 -9.61 4.47 3.91
C ARG A 72 -10.98 4.21 4.53
N GLY A 73 -12.02 4.07 3.71
CA GLY A 73 -13.36 3.70 4.17
C GLY A 73 -13.38 2.30 4.78
N ALA A 74 -12.72 1.32 4.15
CA ALA A 74 -12.59 -0.03 4.67
C ALA A 74 -11.78 -0.09 5.98
N ALA A 75 -10.78 0.77 6.16
CA ALA A 75 -10.04 0.89 7.41
C ALA A 75 -10.86 1.54 8.54
N SER A 76 -11.88 2.34 8.19
CA SER A 76 -12.73 3.08 9.13
C SER A 76 -13.95 2.28 9.60
N LEU A 77 -14.35 1.24 8.86
CA LEU A 77 -15.38 0.32 9.33
C LEU A 77 -14.75 -0.59 10.39
N PRO A 78 -15.24 -0.62 11.64
CA PRO A 78 -14.89 -1.72 12.52
C PRO A 78 -15.31 -2.99 11.77
N SER A 79 -14.40 -3.96 11.66
CA SER A 79 -14.74 -5.32 11.28
C SER A 79 -15.76 -5.81 12.30
N THR A 80 -17.04 -5.50 12.08
CA THR A 80 -18.14 -6.14 12.76
C THR A 80 -18.03 -7.57 12.32
N HIS A 81 -17.34 -8.37 13.15
CA HIS A 81 -17.54 -9.79 13.20
C HIS A 81 -19.04 -9.95 13.40
N ARG A 82 -19.78 -10.08 12.30
CA ARG A 82 -21.19 -10.40 12.29
C ARG A 82 -21.27 -11.86 12.71
N GLY A 83 -21.03 -12.09 13.99
CA GLY A 83 -21.45 -13.31 14.63
C GLY A 83 -22.95 -13.23 14.68
N ILE A 84 -23.61 -14.06 13.87
CA ILE A 84 -24.91 -14.66 14.19
C ILE A 84 -25.27 -15.70 13.13
N PRO A 85 -26.02 -16.76 13.49
CA PRO A 85 -26.43 -17.23 14.82
C PRO A 85 -25.74 -18.53 15.27
#